data_AF-A0A1F7RPS7-F1
#
_entry.id   AF-A0A1F7RPS7-F1
#
_cell.length_a   1.000
_cell.length_b   1.000
_cell.length_c   1.000
_cell.angle_alpha   90.00
_cell.angle_beta   90.00
_cell.angle_gamma   90.00
#
_symmetry.space_group_name_H-M   'P 1'
#
loop_
_entity.id
_entity.type
_entity.pdbx_description
1 polymer ?
#
loop_
_entity_poly.entity_id
_entity_poly.type
_entity_poly.pdbx_seq_one_letter_code
_entity_poly.pdbx_strand_id
1 'polypeptide(L)'
;MPELSSTTRIVQSSDCAYQLIAEKMVIVYPRERTIHRLDEVGTAIWQFLERHHTIDEIVDFVIGEYEIDRATASGDVNEFVSELIGKKLLSLV
;
A
#
# COMPACT_ATOMS: atom_id res chain seq x y z
N MET A 1 11.34 -4.33 -13.48
CA MET A 1 10.15 -4.08 -12.64
C MET A 1 9.35 -5.37 -12.62
N PRO A 2 8.90 -5.88 -11.47
CA PRO A 2 8.03 -7.06 -11.48
C PRO A 2 6.70 -6.71 -12.15
N GLU A 3 6.20 -7.59 -13.02
CA GLU A 3 4.83 -7.47 -13.56
C GLU A 3 3.84 -7.74 -12.43
N LEU A 4 3.24 -6.68 -11.89
CA LEU A 4 2.14 -6.79 -10.94
C LEU A 4 0.91 -7.28 -11.70
N SER A 5 0.59 -8.57 -11.57
CA SER A 5 -0.67 -9.12 -12.06
C SER A 5 -1.81 -8.69 -11.13
N SER A 6 -2.99 -8.38 -11.68
CA SER A 6 -4.18 -7.96 -10.92
C SER A 6 -4.60 -8.91 -9.78
N THR A 7 -4.20 -10.18 -9.86
CA THR A 7 -4.49 -11.24 -8.88
C THR A 7 -3.38 -11.44 -7.85
N THR A 8 -2.27 -10.73 -7.95
CA THR A 8 -1.16 -10.83 -6.99
C THR A 8 -1.61 -10.33 -5.64
N ARG A 9 -1.42 -11.15 -4.60
CA ARG A 9 -1.72 -10.77 -3.22
C ARG A 9 -0.52 -10.08 -2.59
N ILE A 10 -0.81 -9.08 -1.79
CA ILE A 10 0.21 -8.27 -1.13
C ILE A 10 -0.02 -8.31 0.36
N VAL A 11 1.09 -8.39 1.10
CA VAL A 11 1.11 -8.39 2.56
C VAL A 11 2.11 -7.37 3.08
N GLN A 12 1.80 -6.79 4.24
CA GLN A 12 2.73 -5.96 4.99
C GLN A 12 3.91 -6.80 5.48
N SER A 13 5.11 -6.22 5.39
CA SER A 13 6.33 -6.87 5.86
C SER A 13 6.29 -7.02 7.39
N SER A 14 6.52 -8.23 7.89
CA SER A 14 6.61 -8.48 9.35
C SER A 14 7.79 -7.79 10.01
N ASP A 15 8.75 -7.30 9.22
CA ASP A 15 9.95 -6.61 9.70
C ASP A 15 9.74 -5.08 9.84
N CYS A 16 8.55 -4.56 9.51
CA CYS A 16 8.21 -3.15 9.73
C CYS A 16 7.25 -2.98 10.91
N ALA A 17 7.37 -1.85 11.61
CA ALA A 17 6.41 -1.42 12.61
C ALA A 17 5.64 -0.22 12.06
N TYR A 18 4.34 -0.13 12.30
CA TYR A 18 3.53 1.00 11.86
C TYR A 18 2.61 1.48 12.97
N GLN A 19 2.26 2.76 12.92
CA GLN A 19 1.34 3.38 13.87
C GLN A 19 0.59 4.54 13.20
N LEU A 20 -0.71 4.61 13.46
CA LEU A 20 -1.53 5.75 13.07
C LEU A 20 -1.28 6.93 14.03
N ILE A 21 -0.79 8.05 13.51
CA ILE A 21 -0.51 9.25 14.30
C ILE A 21 -1.06 10.46 13.57
N ALA A 22 -1.98 11.20 14.21
CA ALA A 22 -2.63 12.38 13.64
C ALA A 22 -3.19 12.10 12.23
N GLU A 23 -3.97 11.01 12.11
CA GLU A 23 -4.64 10.57 10.87
C GLU A 23 -3.70 10.13 9.73
N LYS A 24 -2.39 10.09 9.98
CA LYS A 24 -1.39 9.64 9.01
C LYS A 24 -0.71 8.37 9.48
N MET A 25 -0.60 7.39 8.59
CA MET A 25 0.14 6.18 8.87
C MET A 25 1.64 6.48 8.88
N VAL A 26 2.30 6.15 9.99
CA VAL A 26 3.76 6.25 10.13
C VAL A 26 4.32 4.84 10.13
N ILE A 27 5.17 4.52 9.16
CA ILE A 27 5.83 3.22 9.03
C ILE A 27 7.30 3.40 9.35
N VAL A 28 7.79 2.60 10.28
CA VAL A 28 9.19 2.54 10.68
C VAL A 28 9.75 1.21 10.23
N TYR A 29 10.84 1.25 9.46
CA TYR A 29 11.56 0.06 9.06
C TYR A 29 12.95 0.05 9.73
N PRO A 30 13.10 -0.63 10.89
CA PRO A 30 14.32 -0.57 11.69
C PRO A 30 15.57 -1.05 10.94
N ARG A 31 15.39 -2.01 10.02
CA ARG A 31 16.50 -2.57 9.22
C ARG A 31 17.15 -1.53 8.30
N GLU A 32 16.36 -0.66 7.68
CA GLU A 32 16.89 0.39 6.80
C GLU A 32 16.98 1.76 7.49
N ARG A 33 16.60 1.84 8.78
CA ARG A 33 16.59 3.08 9.60
C ARG A 33 15.79 4.20 8.93
N THR A 34 14.76 3.85 8.18
CA THR A 34 13.87 4.77 7.49
C THR A 34 12.55 4.91 8.22
N ILE A 35 11.97 6.10 8.11
CA ILE A 35 10.62 6.41 8.57
C ILE A 35 9.86 6.97 7.38
N HIS A 36 8.76 6.32 7.05
CA HIS A 36 7.85 6.74 6.00
C HIS A 36 6.56 7.25 6.62
N ARG A 37 6.01 8.33 6.05
CA ARG A 37 4.68 8.81 6.38
C ARG A 37 3.83 8.69 5.14
N LEU A 38 2.68 8.06 5.29
CA LEU A 38 1.70 8.00 4.23
C LEU A 38 0.80 9.23 4.32
N ASP A 39 0.30 9.64 3.16
CA ASP A 39 -0.80 10.59 3.07
C ASP A 39 -2.13 9.89 3.39
N GLU A 40 -3.24 10.58 3.17
CA GLU A 40 -4.58 10.05 3.47
C GLU A 40 -4.89 8.79 2.65
N VAL A 41 -4.65 8.83 1.33
CA VAL A 41 -4.88 7.71 0.40
C VAL A 41 -3.99 6.52 0.75
N GLY A 42 -2.69 6.74 0.94
CA GLY A 42 -1.77 5.70 1.34
C GLY A 42 -2.11 5.11 2.71
N THR A 43 -2.57 5.93 3.65
CA THR A 43 -3.04 5.47 4.98
C THR A 43 -4.25 4.54 4.84
N ALA A 44 -5.24 4.92 4.03
CA ALA A 44 -6.42 4.11 3.77
C ALA A 44 -6.04 2.77 3.12
N ILE A 45 -5.20 2.79 2.08
CA ILE A 45 -4.70 1.57 1.41
C ILE A 45 -3.93 0.70 2.40
N TRP A 46 -3.04 1.28 3.22
CA TRP A 46 -2.26 0.53 4.19
C TRP A 46 -3.14 -0.16 5.24
N GLN A 47 -4.17 0.52 5.75
CA GLN A 47 -5.12 -0.09 6.67
C GLN A 47 -5.94 -1.20 6.01
N PHE A 48 -6.34 -1.01 4.75
CA PHE A 48 -7.01 -2.04 3.98
C PHE A 48 -6.12 -3.29 3.84
N LEU A 49 -4.83 -3.12 3.59
CA LEU A 49 -3.80 -4.17 3.48
C LEU A 49 -3.53 -4.97 4.77
N GLU A 50 -4.10 -4.62 5.93
CA GLU A 50 -4.04 -5.49 7.12
C GLU A 50 -4.64 -6.89 6.84
N ARG A 51 -5.53 -6.98 5.84
CA ARG A 51 -6.03 -8.24 5.28
C ARG A 51 -5.38 -8.51 3.92
N HIS A 52 -5.27 -9.79 3.54
CA HIS A 52 -4.64 -10.18 2.28
C HIS A 52 -5.51 -9.77 1.09
N HIS A 53 -5.13 -8.69 0.41
CA HIS A 53 -5.86 -8.17 -0.74
C HIS A 53 -5.08 -8.30 -2.04
N THR A 54 -5.82 -8.43 -3.14
CA THR A 54 -5.25 -8.32 -4.49
C THR A 54 -5.15 -6.86 -4.91
N ILE A 55 -4.32 -6.57 -5.93
CA ILE A 55 -4.26 -5.22 -6.53
C ILE A 55 -5.65 -4.74 -6.96
N ASP A 56 -6.44 -5.59 -7.63
CA ASP A 56 -7.78 -5.22 -8.09
C ASP A 56 -8.72 -4.85 -6.92
N GLU A 57 -8.67 -5.57 -5.80
CA GLU A 57 -9.48 -5.25 -4.61
C GLU A 57 -9.08 -3.90 -4.00
N ILE A 58 -7.80 -3.56 -4.02
CA ILE A 58 -7.30 -2.26 -3.54
C ILE A 58 -7.76 -1.15 -4.50
N VAL A 59 -7.71 -1.39 -5.81
CA VAL A 59 -8.19 -0.44 -6.81
C VAL A 59 -9.68 -0.18 -6.63
N ASP A 60 -10.49 -1.22 -6.47
CA ASP A 60 -11.94 -1.10 -6.27
C ASP A 60 -12.25 -0.36 -4.95
N PHE A 61 -11.46 -0.59 -3.89
CA PHE A 61 -11.55 0.17 -2.65
C PHE A 61 -11.28 1.67 -2.87
N VAL A 62 -10.18 2.03 -3.57
CA VAL A 62 -9.84 3.43 -3.84
C VAL A 62 -10.89 4.12 -4.71
N ILE A 63 -11.43 3.43 -5.73
CA ILE A 63 -12.54 3.95 -6.54
C ILE A 63 -13.77 4.25 -5.68
N GLY A 64 -14.10 3.35 -4.75
CA GLY A 64 -15.25 3.51 -3.86
C GLY A 64 -15.09 4.66 -2.85
N GLU A 65 -13.90 4.82 -2.27
CA GLU A 65 -13.65 5.84 -1.24
C GLU A 65 -13.45 7.24 -1.84
N TYR A 66 -12.81 7.34 -3.01
CA TYR A 66 -12.39 8.62 -3.60
C TYR A 66 -13.18 9.02 -4.86
N GLU A 67 -14.13 8.18 -5.32
CA GLU A 67 -14.98 8.41 -6.49
C GLU A 67 -14.20 8.79 -7.78
N ILE A 68 -13.02 8.20 -7.97
CA ILE A 68 -12.17 8.40 -9.15
C ILE A 68 -12.34 7.29 -10.18
N ASP A 69 -11.86 7.50 -11.41
CA ASP A 69 -11.92 6.47 -12.45
C ASP A 69 -10.89 5.35 -12.24
N ARG A 70 -11.18 4.17 -12.80
CA ARG A 70 -10.34 2.97 -12.64
C ARG A 70 -8.93 3.13 -13.20
N ALA A 71 -8.73 3.92 -14.25
CA ALA A 71 -7.39 4.08 -14.83
C ALA A 71 -6.51 4.91 -13.89
N THR A 72 -7.05 6.00 -13.34
CA THR A 72 -6.37 6.81 -12.32
C THR A 72 -6.11 5.99 -11.05
N ALA A 73 -7.13 5.33 -10.50
CA ALA A 73 -6.97 4.49 -9.30
C ALA A 73 -5.93 3.38 -9.49
N SER A 74 -5.95 2.69 -10.63
CA SER A 74 -4.98 1.65 -10.95
C SER A 74 -3.56 2.19 -11.08
N GLY A 75 -3.39 3.37 -11.70
CA GLY A 75 -2.09 4.04 -11.78
C GLY A 75 -1.52 4.34 -10.38
N ASP A 76 -2.32 5.00 -9.55
CA ASP A 76 -1.92 5.43 -8.22
C ASP A 76 -1.62 4.24 -7.30
N VAL A 77 -2.48 3.21 -7.31
CA VAL A 77 -2.29 1.98 -6.53
C VAL A 77 -1.04 1.23 -6.98
N ASN A 78 -0.81 1.08 -8.28
CA ASN A 78 0.37 0.38 -8.80
C ASN A 78 1.66 1.14 -8.46
N GLU A 79 1.66 2.47 -8.57
CA GLU A 79 2.82 3.30 -8.18
C GLU A 79 3.09 3.16 -6.68
N PHE A 80 2.06 3.30 -5.85
CA PHE A 80 2.14 3.16 -4.40
C PHE A 80 2.69 1.79 -3.98
N VAL A 81 2.08 0.71 -4.46
CA VAL A 81 2.54 -0.66 -4.15
C VAL A 81 3.97 -0.89 -4.63
N SER A 82 4.30 -0.45 -5.85
CA SER A 82 5.64 -0.61 -6.41
C SER A 82 6.70 0.11 -5.57
N GLU A 83 6.43 1.33 -5.12
CA GLU A 83 7.33 2.04 -4.22
C GLU A 83 7.55 1.29 -2.90
N LEU A 84 6.47 0.81 -2.29
CA LEU A 84 6.52 0.15 -1.00
C LEU A 84 7.22 -1.21 -1.07
N ILE A 85 7.04 -1.97 -2.16
CA ILE A 85 7.81 -3.19 -2.45
C ILE A 85 9.30 -2.85 -2.62
N GLY A 86 9.62 -1.79 -3.36
CA GLY A 86 10.99 -1.31 -3.54
C GLY A 86 11.67 -0.93 -2.21
N LYS A 87 10.89 -0.41 -1.26
CA LYS A 87 11.30 -0.08 0.12
C LYS A 87 11.22 -1.28 1.10
N LYS A 88 10.89 -2.48 0.60
CA LYS A 88 10.71 -3.73 1.39
C LYS A 88 9.67 -3.63 2.51
N LEU A 89 8.73 -2.70 2.38
CA LEU A 89 7.63 -2.51 3.33
C LEU A 89 6.46 -3.44 3.02
N LEU A 90 6.30 -3.81 1.75
CA LEU A 90 5.34 -4.80 1.27
C LEU A 90 6.05 -5.99 0.64
N SER A 91 5.38 -7.15 0.66
CA SER A 91 5.84 -8.39 0.02
C SER A 91 4.71 -9.04 -0.76
N LEU A 92 5.07 -9.73 -1.84
CA LEU A 92 4.14 -10.52 -2.65
C LEU A 92 4.02 -11.93 -2.06
N VAL A 93 2.81 -12.49 -2.06
CA VAL A 93 2.51 -13.86 -1.60
C VAL A 93 1.74 -14.66 -2.62
#